data_AF-A0A6J4LK01-F1
#
_entry.id   AF-A0A6J4LK01-F1
#
_cell.length_a   1.000
_cell.length_b   1.000
_cell.length_c   1.000
_cell.angle_alpha   90.00
_cell.angle_beta   90.00
_cell.angle_gamma   90.00
#
_symmetry.space_group_name_H-M   'P 1'
#
loop_
_entity.id
_entity.type
_entity.pdbx_description
1 polymer ?
#
loop_
_entity_poly.entity_id
_entity_poly.type
_entity_poly.pdbx_seq_one_letter_code
_entity_poly.pdbx_strand_id
1 'polypeptide(L)'
;MGNSHEAAGLLLVPTGEDWWIAGKVLNSLLRGVRSHKRGRIAAISREEQQRLIRDVLIARTARRANATVVTENVADFEKIKNFCDVRIIRPTEYFDIFGVS
;
A
#
# COMPACT_ATOMS: atom_id res chain seq x y z
N MET A 1 23.79 -1.81 11.64
CA MET A 1 23.24 -2.72 12.65
C MET A 1 21.81 -3.03 12.24
N GLY A 2 21.55 -4.23 11.74
CA GLY A 2 20.18 -4.65 11.39
C GLY A 2 19.36 -4.86 12.65
N ASN A 3 18.07 -4.52 12.60
CA ASN A 3 17.17 -4.65 13.74
C ASN A 3 17.00 -6.14 14.09
N SER A 4 17.05 -6.52 15.37
CA SER A 4 17.05 -7.94 15.81
C SER A 4 15.85 -8.73 15.29
N HIS A 5 14.70 -8.07 15.11
CA HIS A 5 13.48 -8.66 14.55
C HIS A 5 13.55 -8.94 13.04
N GLU A 6 14.33 -8.17 12.30
CA GLU A 6 14.55 -8.38 10.85
C GLU A 6 15.41 -9.62 10.63
N ALA A 7 16.49 -9.77 11.42
CA ALA A 7 17.34 -10.96 11.40
C ALA A 7 16.59 -12.25 11.80
N ALA A 8 15.57 -12.11 12.65
CA ALA A 8 14.71 -13.21 13.09
C ALA A 8 13.58 -13.56 12.11
N GLY A 9 13.44 -12.85 10.97
CA GLY A 9 12.36 -13.06 10.01
C GLY A 9 10.97 -12.68 10.55
N LEU A 10 10.91 -11.93 11.65
CA LEU A 10 9.67 -11.51 12.30
C LEU A 10 9.10 -10.21 11.72
N LEU A 11 9.87 -9.54 10.86
CA LEU A 11 9.47 -8.33 10.17
C LEU A 11 9.35 -8.57 8.66
N LEU A 12 8.20 -8.17 8.14
CA LEU A 12 7.99 -8.02 6.72
C LEU A 12 8.62 -6.69 6.28
N VAL A 13 9.78 -6.77 5.62
CA VAL A 13 10.53 -5.60 5.14
C VAL A 13 10.40 -5.48 3.62
N PRO A 14 10.12 -4.27 3.08
CA PRO A 14 10.12 -4.04 1.65
C PRO A 14 11.49 -4.28 1.03
N THR A 15 11.51 -4.89 -0.16
CA THR A 15 12.73 -5.10 -0.95
C THR A 15 13.03 -3.89 -1.85
N GLY A 16 14.22 -3.83 -2.44
CA GLY A 16 14.53 -2.82 -3.45
C GLY A 16 13.59 -2.82 -4.66
N GLU A 17 13.08 -4.00 -5.05
CA GLU A 17 12.07 -4.11 -6.11
C GLU A 17 10.73 -3.47 -5.69
N ASP A 18 10.34 -3.64 -4.42
CA ASP A 18 9.11 -3.04 -3.89
C ASP A 18 9.20 -1.51 -3.92
N TRP A 19 10.37 -0.95 -3.59
CA TRP A 19 10.64 0.49 -3.73
C TRP A 19 10.58 0.98 -5.18
N TRP A 20 11.14 0.20 -6.11
CA TRP A 20 11.08 0.52 -7.53
C TRP A 20 9.64 0.57 -8.05
N ILE A 21 8.82 -0.41 -7.65
CA ILE A 21 7.40 -0.47 -8.01
C ILE A 21 6.64 0.70 -7.38
N ALA A 22 6.89 1.02 -6.10
CA ALA A 22 6.26 2.17 -5.45
C ALA A 22 6.49 3.48 -6.23
N GLY A 23 7.72 3.69 -6.73
CA GLY A 23 8.04 4.83 -7.60
C GLY A 23 7.24 4.84 -8.91
N LYS A 24 7.11 3.68 -9.57
CA LYS A 24 6.31 3.54 -10.81
C LYS A 24 4.81 3.78 -10.58
N VAL A 25 4.27 3.29 -9.47
CA VAL A 25 2.87 3.50 -9.10
C VAL A 25 2.61 4.98 -8.85
N LEU A 26 3.44 5.63 -8.04
CA LEU A 26 3.31 7.05 -7.76
C LEU A 26 3.35 7.89 -9.05
N ASN A 27 4.30 7.61 -9.94
CA ASN A 27 4.40 8.30 -11.22
C ASN A 27 3.14 8.10 -12.08
N SER A 28 2.61 6.87 -12.12
CA SER A 28 1.37 6.57 -12.86
C SER A 28 0.16 7.32 -12.29
N LEU A 29 0.01 7.36 -10.96
CA LEU A 29 -1.05 8.11 -10.29
C LEU A 29 -0.93 9.62 -10.56
N LEU A 30 0.27 10.19 -10.46
CA LEU A 30 0.51 11.61 -10.75
C LEU A 30 0.18 11.95 -12.22
N ARG A 31 0.48 11.06 -13.18
CA ARG A 31 0.15 11.27 -14.59
C ARG A 31 -1.34 11.08 -14.88
N GLY A 32 -2.01 10.10 -14.27
CA GLY A 32 -3.45 9.89 -14.42
C GLY A 32 -4.30 11.04 -13.86
N VAL A 33 -3.86 11.64 -12.75
CA VAL A 33 -4.47 12.87 -12.21
C VAL A 33 -4.32 14.03 -13.20
N ARG A 34 -3.19 14.14 -13.91
CA ARG A 34 -2.96 15.18 -14.93
C ARG A 34 -3.82 14.97 -16.19
N SER A 35 -4.13 13.73 -16.59
CA SER A 35 -4.86 13.47 -17.83
C SER A 35 -6.37 13.66 -17.73
N HIS A 36 -6.98 13.48 -16.55
CA HIS A 36 -8.44 13.47 -16.42
C HIS A 36 -9.11 14.84 -16.25
N LYS A 37 -8.38 15.93 -15.98
CA LYS A 37 -9.00 17.25 -15.77
C LYS A 37 -8.20 18.39 -16.41
N ARG A 38 -8.77 19.03 -17.44
CA ARG A 38 -8.29 20.29 -18.02
C ARG A 38 -8.55 21.45 -17.04
N GLY A 39 -7.59 21.77 -16.14
CA GLY A 39 -7.68 22.90 -15.20
C GLY A 39 -6.52 22.98 -14.21
N ARG A 40 -6.34 24.13 -13.53
CA ARG A 40 -5.29 24.36 -12.50
C ARG A 40 -5.41 23.33 -11.37
N ILE A 41 -4.42 22.46 -11.25
CA ILE A 41 -4.40 21.29 -10.36
C ILE A 41 -4.02 21.70 -8.94
N ALA A 42 -4.79 21.28 -7.93
CA ALA A 42 -4.23 21.09 -6.59
C ALA A 42 -3.36 19.83 -6.64
N ALA A 43 -2.05 20.00 -6.59
CA ALA A 43 -1.11 18.86 -6.62
C ALA A 43 -1.48 17.87 -5.50
N ILE A 44 -1.36 16.55 -5.76
CA ILE A 44 -1.39 15.56 -4.67
C ILE A 44 -0.38 16.04 -3.64
N SER A 45 -0.85 16.27 -2.41
CA SER A 45 0.02 16.86 -1.38
C SER A 45 1.19 15.93 -1.11
N ARG A 46 2.30 16.47 -0.61
CA ARG A 46 3.48 15.65 -0.29
C ARG A 46 3.13 14.55 0.72
N GLU A 47 2.23 14.84 1.64
CA GLU A 47 1.73 13.91 2.66
C GLU A 47 0.93 12.78 2.01
N GLU A 48 0.05 13.09 1.06
CA GLU A 48 -0.70 12.07 0.33
C GLU A 48 0.21 11.19 -0.55
N GLN A 49 1.23 11.77 -1.19
CA GLN A 49 2.25 11.00 -1.91
C GLN A 49 2.99 10.03 -0.97
N GLN A 50 3.38 10.49 0.22
CA GLN A 50 4.04 9.63 1.22
C GLN A 50 3.14 8.53 1.78
N ARG A 51 1.83 8.79 1.93
CA ARG A 51 0.87 7.75 2.33
C ARG A 51 0.74 6.69 1.24
N LEU A 52 0.55 7.10 -0.01
CA LEU A 52 0.46 6.18 -1.15
C LEU A 52 1.71 5.32 -1.32
N ILE A 53 2.92 5.90 -1.18
CA ILE A 53 4.17 5.12 -1.20
C ILE A 53 4.14 4.05 -0.11
N ARG A 54 3.77 4.41 1.12
CA ARG A 54 3.69 3.47 2.25
C ARG A 54 2.67 2.36 2.00
N ASP A 55 1.49 2.69 1.50
CA ASP A 55 0.44 1.72 1.20
C ASP A 55 0.87 0.75 0.09
N VAL A 56 1.58 1.22 -0.95
CA VAL A 56 2.16 0.36 -1.98
C VAL A 56 3.20 -0.59 -1.39
N LEU A 57 4.10 -0.10 -0.54
CA LEU A 57 5.11 -0.94 0.11
C LEU A 57 4.47 -2.00 1.01
N ILE A 58 3.44 -1.63 1.78
CA ILE A 58 2.67 -2.57 2.61
C ILE A 58 2.00 -3.62 1.73
N ALA A 59 1.29 -3.20 0.67
CA ALA A 59 0.59 -4.10 -0.25
C ALA A 59 1.52 -5.12 -0.91
N ARG A 60 2.66 -4.64 -1.40
CA ARG A 60 3.69 -5.46 -2.05
C ARG A 60 4.31 -6.47 -1.10
N THR A 61 4.67 -6.00 0.10
CA THR A 61 5.30 -6.85 1.11
C THR A 61 4.32 -7.91 1.61
N ALA A 62 3.06 -7.53 1.86
CA ALA A 62 2.00 -8.45 2.26
C ALA A 62 1.73 -9.50 1.17
N ARG A 63 1.63 -9.11 -0.11
CA ARG A 63 1.42 -10.06 -1.21
C ARG A 63 2.56 -11.07 -1.30
N ARG A 64 3.81 -10.63 -1.20
CA ARG A 64 4.98 -11.52 -1.24
C ARG A 64 4.98 -12.52 -0.08
N ALA A 65 4.49 -12.10 1.08
CA ALA A 65 4.31 -12.97 2.24
C ALA A 65 3.02 -13.81 2.18
N ASN A 66 2.23 -13.73 1.10
CA ASN A 66 0.90 -14.34 1.00
C ASN A 66 -0.02 -13.95 2.19
N ALA A 67 0.09 -12.71 2.66
CA ALA A 67 -0.68 -12.16 3.77
C ALA A 67 -1.89 -11.34 3.28
N THR A 68 -2.86 -11.17 4.16
CA THR A 68 -3.99 -10.26 3.98
C THR A 68 -3.75 -9.01 4.81
N VAL A 69 -4.01 -7.83 4.23
CA VAL A 69 -3.90 -6.55 4.95
C VAL A 69 -5.23 -6.25 5.62
N VAL A 70 -5.21 -6.17 6.95
CA VAL A 70 -6.36 -5.72 7.75
C VAL A 70 -6.23 -4.21 7.95
N THR A 71 -7.14 -3.41 7.40
CA THR A 71 -7.01 -1.94 7.44
C THR A 71 -8.34 -1.22 7.29
N GLU A 72 -8.49 -0.06 7.95
CA GLU A 72 -9.58 0.88 7.69
C GLU A 72 -9.35 1.73 6.44
N ASN A 73 -8.10 1.84 5.97
CA ASN A 73 -7.73 2.64 4.80
C ASN A 73 -8.05 1.94 3.47
N VAL A 74 -9.26 1.40 3.32
CA VAL A 74 -9.65 0.65 2.11
C VAL A 74 -9.56 1.52 0.85
N ALA A 75 -9.88 2.81 0.96
CA ALA A 75 -9.94 3.71 -0.19
C ALA A 75 -8.58 3.88 -0.88
N ASP A 76 -7.49 4.05 -0.14
CA ASP A 76 -6.16 4.18 -0.76
C ASP A 76 -5.67 2.85 -1.34
N PHE A 77 -5.99 1.73 -0.68
CA PHE A 77 -5.67 0.40 -1.20
C PHE A 77 -6.42 0.09 -2.50
N GLU A 78 -7.68 0.52 -2.65
CA GLU A 78 -8.43 0.40 -3.90
C GLU A 78 -7.81 1.24 -5.04
N LYS A 79 -7.28 2.44 -4.75
CA LYS A 79 -6.57 3.26 -5.76
C LYS A 79 -5.33 2.54 -6.32
N ILE A 80 -4.66 1.74 -5.49
CA ILE A 80 -3.41 1.05 -5.87
C ILE A 80 -3.62 -0.42 -6.26
N LYS A 81 -4.83 -0.96 -6.13
CA LYS A 81 -5.17 -2.36 -6.37
C LYS A 81 -4.82 -2.85 -7.77
N ASN A 82 -5.00 -1.98 -8.77
CA ASN A 82 -4.62 -2.27 -10.16
C ASN A 82 -3.11 -2.47 -10.36
N PHE A 83 -2.29 -2.04 -9.40
CA PHE A 83 -0.84 -2.21 -9.41
C PHE A 83 -0.36 -3.27 -8.42
N CYS A 84 -1.11 -3.47 -7.34
CA CYS A 84 -0.78 -4.38 -6.26
C CYS A 84 -2.00 -5.25 -5.97
N ASP A 85 -2.02 -6.47 -6.49
CA ASP A 85 -3.06 -7.47 -6.24
C ASP A 85 -2.96 -7.98 -4.79
N VAL A 86 -3.33 -7.16 -3.81
CA VAL A 86 -3.26 -7.50 -2.39
C VAL A 86 -4.67 -7.81 -1.86
N ARG A 87 -4.77 -8.82 -1.00
CA ARG A 87 -6.01 -9.09 -0.25
C ARG A 87 -6.14 -8.06 0.85
N ILE A 88 -7.26 -7.35 0.87
CA ILE A 88 -7.60 -6.39 1.92
C ILE A 88 -8.90 -6.83 2.59
N ILE A 89 -9.01 -6.57 3.89
CA ILE A 89 -10.22 -6.81 4.68
C ILE A 89 -10.35 -5.71 5.73
N ARG A 90 -11.58 -5.31 6.04
CA ARG A 90 -11.80 -4.37 7.15
C ARG A 90 -11.58 -5.07 8.49
N PRO A 91 -11.11 -4.36 9.52
CA PRO A 91 -11.02 -4.91 10.87
C PRO A 91 -12.33 -5.51 11.36
N THR A 92 -13.47 -4.84 11.16
CA THR A 92 -14.80 -5.34 11.56
C THR A 92 -15.09 -6.71 10.93
N GLU A 93 -14.90 -6.83 9.61
CA GLU A 93 -15.10 -8.07 8.88
C GLU A 93 -14.12 -9.16 9.31
N TYR A 94 -12.85 -8.81 9.57
CA TYR A 94 -11.84 -9.75 10.02
C TYR A 94 -12.18 -10.35 11.39
N PHE A 95 -12.59 -9.52 12.35
CA PHE A 95 -12.95 -10.00 13.68
C PHE A 95 -14.30 -10.71 13.71
N ASP A 96 -15.23 -10.40 12.82
CA ASP A 96 -16.48 -11.17 12.68
C ASP A 96 -16.23 -12.60 12.15
N ILE A 97 -15.25 -12.77 11.25
CA ILE A 97 -14.95 -14.07 10.62
C ILE A 97 -13.99 -14.90 11.47
N PHE A 98 -13.00 -14.27 12.09
CA PHE A 98 -11.87 -14.95 12.74
C PHE A 98 -11.75 -14.66 14.25
N GLY A 99 -12.50 -13.69 14.77
CA GLY A 99 -12.58 -13.39 16.19
C GLY A 99 -13.66 -14.25 16.86
N VAL A 100 -13.25 -15.01 17.87
CA VAL A 100 -14.17 -15.72 18.78
C VAL A 100 -15.03 -14.66 19.48
N SER A 101 -16.35 -14.78 19.35
CA SER A 101 -17.35 -13.94 20.03
C SER A 101 -17.23 -14.00 21.56
#